data_AF-A0A4Q8QQL4-F1
#
_entry.id   AF-A0A4Q8QQL4-F1
#
_cell.length_a   1.000
_cell.length_b   1.000
_cell.length_c   1.000
_cell.angle_alpha   90.00
_cell.angle_beta   90.00
_cell.angle_gamma   90.00
#
_symmetry.space_group_name_H-M   'P 1'
#
loop_
_entity.id
_entity.type
_entity.pdbx_description
1 polymer ?
#
loop_
_entity_poly.entity_id
_entity_poly.type
_entity_poly.pdbx_seq_one_letter_code
_entity_poly.pdbx_strand_id
1 'polypeptide(L)'
;MAHLIEIQACDAPPPVLHVRVGDLLLFGATGGRVLEGGTAVELVGVFSPGVVSDDGCVLSPAGPPTSALFRALQSGQARIEVIRGDPWQATPETRQIAIVVAAA
;
A
#
# COMPACT_ATOMS: atom_id res chain seq x y z
N MET A 1 -7.93 -14.71 9.69
CA MET A 1 -8.52 -13.38 9.95
C MET A 1 -7.65 -12.37 9.23
N ALA A 2 -8.25 -11.45 8.48
CA ALA A 2 -7.50 -10.44 7.72
C ALA A 2 -7.17 -9.24 8.60
N HIS A 3 -5.95 -8.69 8.49
CA HIS A 3 -5.54 -7.48 9.17
C HIS A 3 -5.41 -6.32 8.18
N LEU A 4 -5.78 -5.12 8.61
CA LEU A 4 -5.32 -3.89 7.97
C LEU A 4 -3.99 -3.51 8.64
N ILE A 5 -2.91 -3.58 7.89
CA ILE A 5 -1.56 -3.24 8.33
C ILE A 5 -1.22 -1.88 7.73
N GLU A 6 -1.21 -0.86 8.58
CA GLU A 6 -0.79 0.47 8.19
C GLU A 6 0.74 0.58 8.27
N ILE A 7 1.38 0.74 7.12
CA ILE A 7 2.81 1.03 7.04
C ILE A 7 2.97 2.54 7.05
N GLN A 8 3.08 3.07 8.27
CA GLN A 8 3.31 4.48 8.52
C GLN A 8 4.60 4.95 7.85
N ALA A 9 4.61 6.21 7.43
CA ALA A 9 5.69 6.86 6.69
C ALA A 9 6.97 7.10 7.52
N CYS A 10 7.39 6.16 8.37
CA CYS A 10 8.74 6.16 8.92
C CYS A 10 9.73 6.01 7.77
N ASP A 11 10.88 6.67 7.89
CA ASP A 11 11.87 6.93 6.83
C ASP A 11 12.39 5.68 6.09
N ALA A 12 12.09 4.46 6.56
CA ALA A 12 12.16 3.26 5.74
C ALA A 12 11.26 2.13 6.23
N PRO A 13 10.28 1.65 5.44
CA PRO A 13 9.71 0.34 5.70
C PRO A 13 10.82 -0.72 5.62
N PRO A 14 10.73 -1.82 6.39
CA PRO A 14 11.68 -2.90 6.26
C PRO A 14 11.69 -3.43 4.82
N PRO A 15 12.85 -3.86 4.29
CA PRO A 15 12.97 -4.32 2.90
C PRO A 15 12.17 -5.60 2.63
N VAL A 16 11.78 -6.32 3.68
CA VAL A 16 10.95 -7.52 3.62
C VAL A 16 9.80 -7.40 4.62
N LEU A 17 8.58 -7.67 4.17
CA LEU A 17 7.39 -7.76 5.01
C LEU A 17 6.85 -9.19 4.97
N HIS A 18 6.61 -9.75 6.16
CA HIS A 18 5.97 -11.05 6.33
C HIS A 18 4.50 -10.83 6.71
N VAL A 19 3.60 -11.36 5.90
CA VAL A 19 2.15 -11.14 6.00
C VAL A 19 1.42 -12.46 5.80
N ARG A 20 0.11 -12.49 6.05
CA ARG A 20 -0.74 -13.65 5.82
C ARG A 20 -1.70 -13.42 4.66
N VAL A 21 -2.17 -14.50 4.05
CA VAL A 21 -3.26 -14.44 3.07
C VAL A 21 -4.46 -13.70 3.68
N GLY A 22 -4.95 -12.70 2.94
CA GLY A 22 -6.05 -11.84 3.35
C GLY A 22 -5.62 -10.51 3.97
N ASP A 23 -4.37 -10.36 4.41
CA ASP A 23 -3.89 -9.07 4.95
C ASP A 23 -3.92 -7.97 3.88
N LEU A 24 -4.25 -6.77 4.33
CA LEU A 24 -4.27 -5.54 3.57
C LEU A 24 -3.11 -4.65 4.02
N LEU A 25 -2.30 -4.17 3.09
CA LEU A 25 -1.11 -3.36 3.35
C LEU A 25 -1.38 -1.94 2.85
N LEU A 26 -1.55 -0.99 3.77
CA LEU A 26 -1.78 0.41 3.45
C LEU A 26 -0.47 1.19 3.61
N PHE A 27 0.11 1.64 2.50
CA PHE A 27 1.32 2.48 2.50
C PHE A 27 0.95 3.95 2.32
N GLY A 28 1.57 4.83 3.11
CA GLY A 28 1.57 6.28 2.84
C GLY A 28 2.39 6.59 1.59
N ALA A 29 1.74 6.63 0.44
CA ALA A 29 2.37 6.64 -0.88
C ALA A 29 1.47 7.28 -1.94
N THR A 30 2.07 8.01 -2.88
CA THR A 30 1.36 8.61 -4.02
C THR A 30 1.12 7.61 -5.15
N GLY A 31 1.73 6.42 -5.06
CA GLY A 31 1.45 5.31 -5.96
C GLY A 31 2.10 4.00 -5.52
N GLY A 32 1.85 2.95 -6.30
CA GLY A 32 2.49 1.66 -6.12
C GLY A 32 2.28 0.76 -7.33
N ARG A 33 3.07 -0.31 -7.44
CA ARG A 33 2.92 -1.36 -8.45
C ARG A 33 3.48 -2.68 -7.97
N VAL A 34 2.92 -3.77 -8.49
CA VAL A 34 3.51 -5.11 -8.31
C VAL A 34 4.51 -5.34 -9.44
N LEU A 35 5.76 -5.60 -9.08
CA LEU A 35 6.84 -5.89 -10.04
C LEU A 35 6.90 -7.39 -10.37
N GLU A 36 6.75 -8.24 -9.35
CA GLU A 36 6.84 -9.70 -9.44
C GLU A 36 5.82 -10.35 -8.49
N GLY A 37 5.36 -11.56 -8.80
CA GLY A 37 4.46 -12.31 -7.92
C GLY A 37 3.04 -11.76 -7.87
N GLY A 38 2.51 -11.25 -8.98
CA GLY A 38 1.16 -10.67 -9.09
C GLY A 38 -0.01 -11.63 -8.78
N THR A 39 0.28 -12.91 -8.56
CA THR A 39 -0.69 -13.87 -8.05
C THR A 39 -0.71 -13.91 -6.52
N ALA A 40 0.40 -13.61 -5.84
CA ALA A 40 0.54 -13.58 -4.38
C ALA A 40 0.08 -12.25 -3.76
N VAL A 41 0.29 -11.14 -4.46
CA VAL A 41 -0.12 -9.80 -4.02
C VAL A 41 -0.74 -9.05 -5.20
N GLU A 42 -1.83 -8.33 -4.94
CA GLU A 42 -2.40 -7.36 -5.88
C GLU A 42 -2.31 -5.94 -5.33
N LEU A 43 -2.21 -4.96 -6.23
CA LEU A 43 -2.49 -3.57 -5.91
C LEU A 43 -4.01 -3.37 -6.02
N VAL A 44 -4.67 -3.07 -4.91
CA VAL A 44 -6.10 -2.76 -4.88
C VAL A 44 -6.35 -1.39 -5.50
N GLY A 45 -5.47 -0.43 -5.23
CA GLY A 45 -5.51 0.90 -5.84
C GLY A 45 -4.73 1.95 -5.06
N VAL A 46 -4.80 3.18 -5.57
CA VAL A 46 -4.25 4.37 -4.93
C VAL A 46 -5.43 5.28 -4.55
N PHE A 47 -5.47 5.72 -3.30
CA PHE A 47 -6.63 6.37 -2.69
C PHE A 47 -6.22 7.65 -1.96
N SER A 48 -7.17 8.57 -1.85
CA SER A 48 -7.12 9.67 -0.89
C SER A 48 -7.88 9.24 0.36
N PRO A 49 -7.25 9.23 1.56
CA PRO A 49 -7.95 8.85 2.78
C PRO A 49 -9.11 9.82 3.05
N GLY A 50 -10.25 9.31 3.49
CA GLY A 50 -11.42 10.11 3.84
C GLY A 50 -11.93 9.76 5.23
N VAL A 51 -12.61 10.71 5.86
CA VAL A 51 -13.32 10.54 7.14
C VAL A 51 -14.80 10.83 6.89
N VAL A 52 -15.68 10.07 7.51
CA VAL A 52 -17.13 10.31 7.45
C VAL A 52 -17.53 11.18 8.64
N SER A 53 -18.21 12.29 8.38
CA SER A 53 -18.81 13.14 9.41
C SER A 53 -20.13 12.55 9.94
N ASP A 54 -20.64 13.11 11.03
CA ASP A 54 -21.88 12.68 11.68
C ASP A 54 -23.14 12.86 10.81
N ASP A 55 -23.11 13.78 9.86
CA ASP A 55 -24.13 13.99 8.83
C ASP A 55 -24.01 13.03 7.62
N GLY A 56 -23.04 12.11 7.64
CA GLY A 56 -22.79 11.15 6.56
C GLY A 56 -22.01 11.70 5.38
N CYS A 57 -21.53 12.95 5.42
CA CYS A 57 -20.67 13.50 4.37
C CYS A 57 -19.24 12.93 4.45
N VAL A 58 -18.56 12.82 3.31
CA VAL A 58 -17.16 12.41 3.24
C VAL A 58 -16.26 13.65 3.22
N LEU A 59 -15.38 13.75 4.21
CA LEU A 59 -14.32 14.75 4.30
C LEU A 59 -13.00 14.11 3.86
N SER A 60 -12.38 14.65 2.82
CA SER A 60 -11.08 14.19 2.32
C SER A 60 -10.08 15.34 2.26
N PRO A 61 -8.78 15.10 2.49
CA PRO A 61 -7.76 16.11 2.31
C PRO A 61 -7.73 16.56 0.85
N ALA A 62 -7.54 17.86 0.64
CA ALA A 62 -7.30 18.41 -0.69
C ALA A 62 -5.90 18.01 -1.16
N GLY A 63 -5.78 17.65 -2.45
CA GLY A 63 -4.49 17.31 -3.06
C GLY A 63 -4.48 15.93 -3.72
N PRO A 64 -3.30 15.46 -4.13
CA PRO A 64 -3.14 14.15 -4.78
C PRO A 64 -3.36 13.00 -3.80
N PRO A 65 -3.61 11.76 -4.30
CA PRO A 65 -3.69 10.57 -3.48
C PRO A 65 -2.44 10.37 -2.62
N THR A 66 -2.63 9.87 -1.41
CA THR A 66 -1.53 9.69 -0.42
C THR A 66 -1.49 8.28 0.15
N SER A 67 -2.25 7.34 -0.40
CA SER A 67 -2.29 5.97 0.08
C SER A 67 -2.30 4.96 -1.05
N ALA A 68 -1.41 3.97 -1.00
CA ALA A 68 -1.43 2.80 -1.88
C ALA A 68 -1.80 1.55 -1.07
N LEU A 69 -2.85 0.84 -1.49
CA LEU A 69 -3.35 -0.35 -0.81
C LEU A 69 -3.03 -1.61 -1.61
N PHE A 70 -2.39 -2.57 -0.97
CA PHE A 70 -2.14 -3.89 -1.51
C PHE A 70 -2.90 -4.96 -0.72
N ARG A 71 -3.20 -6.08 -1.36
CA ARG A 71 -3.83 -7.23 -0.73
C ARG A 71 -3.01 -8.48 -0.96
N ALA A 72 -2.76 -9.24 0.11
CA ALA A 72 -2.17 -10.57 0.03
C ALA A 72 -3.24 -11.61 -0.38
N LEU A 73 -3.05 -12.25 -1.53
CA LEU A 73 -4.03 -13.14 -2.17
C LEU A 73 -3.79 -14.62 -1.89
N GLN A 74 -2.54 -15.08 -2.02
CA GLN A 74 -2.16 -16.47 -1.81
C GLN A 74 -0.74 -16.56 -1.25
N SER A 75 -0.41 -17.70 -0.65
CA SER A 75 0.94 -17.95 -0.15
C SER A 75 1.97 -17.87 -1.28
N GLY A 76 3.11 -17.24 -1.00
CA GLY A 76 4.16 -17.06 -2.00
C GLY A 76 5.04 -15.85 -1.71
N GLN A 77 5.78 -15.43 -2.72
CA GLN A 77 6.62 -14.24 -2.67
C GLN A 77 6.19 -13.27 -3.77
N ALA A 78 6.21 -11.99 -3.44
CA ALA A 78 6.00 -10.91 -4.39
C ALA A 78 7.03 -9.81 -4.15
N ARG A 79 7.24 -8.98 -5.17
CA ARG A 79 8.01 -7.76 -5.05
C ARG A 79 7.15 -6.61 -5.51
N ILE A 80 6.96 -5.63 -4.63
CA ILE A 80 6.21 -4.42 -4.91
C ILE A 80 7.14 -3.22 -4.96
N GLU A 81 6.72 -2.18 -5.66
CA GLU A 81 7.31 -0.86 -5.58
C GLU A 81 6.28 0.11 -5.01
N VAL A 82 6.73 0.95 -4.08
CA VAL A 82 5.96 2.03 -3.48
C VAL A 82 6.58 3.35 -3.94
N ILE A 83 5.72 4.28 -4.38
CA ILE A 83 6.11 5.56 -4.96
C ILE A 83 5.72 6.68 -4.00
N ARG A 84 6.66 7.54 -3.66
CA ARG A 84 6.49 8.69 -2.76
C ARG A 84 6.97 9.99 -3.41
N GLY A 85 6.50 11.11 -2.87
CA GLY A 85 6.75 12.44 -3.41
C GLY A 85 5.75 12.83 -4.50
N ASP A 86 5.88 14.06 -4.98
CA ASP A 86 5.05 14.61 -6.06
C ASP A 86 5.46 13.99 -7.41
N PRO A 87 4.62 13.13 -8.03
CA PRO A 87 4.97 12.48 -9.29
C PRO A 87 4.91 13.43 -10.50
N TRP A 88 4.40 14.66 -10.34
CA TRP A 88 4.29 15.66 -11.41
C TRP A 88 5.37 16.74 -11.36
N GLN A 89 5.93 17.05 -10.19
CA GLN A 89 6.87 18.18 -10.03
C GLN A 89 8.30 17.80 -9.65
N ALA A 90 8.54 16.57 -9.18
CA ALA A 90 9.86 16.12 -8.77
C ALA A 90 10.16 14.70 -9.25
N THR A 91 11.43 14.27 -9.17
CA THR A 91 11.77 12.86 -9.33
C THR A 91 11.15 12.10 -8.14
N PRO A 92 10.19 11.19 -8.38
CA PRO A 92 9.54 10.49 -7.30
C PRO A 92 10.53 9.54 -6.61
N GLU A 93 10.42 9.43 -5.29
CA GLU A 93 11.17 8.45 -4.54
C GLU A 93 10.49 7.09 -4.68
N THR A 94 11.19 6.10 -5.23
CA THR A 94 10.68 4.73 -5.33
C THR A 94 11.39 3.81 -4.35
N ARG A 95 10.63 2.88 -3.77
CA ARG A 95 11.18 1.84 -2.89
C ARG A 95 10.60 0.49 -3.23
N GLN A 96 11.48 -0.49 -3.39
CA GLN A 96 11.09 -1.88 -3.56
C GLN A 96 11.00 -2.58 -2.21
N ILE A 97 9.95 -3.38 -2.05
CA ILE A 97 9.69 -4.15 -0.84
C ILE A 97 9.37 -5.58 -1.26
N ALA A 98 10.07 -6.54 -0.67
CA ALA A 98 9.75 -7.95 -0.81
C ALA A 98 8.60 -8.29 0.14
N ILE A 99 7.58 -8.97 -0.36
CA ILE A 99 6.43 -9.45 0.41
C ILE A 99 6.49 -10.97 0.46
N VAL A 100 6.51 -11.53 1.66
CA VAL A 100 6.40 -12.97 1.90
C VAL A 100 5.03 -13.24 2.49
N VAL A 101 4.19 -13.93 1.73
CA VAL A 101 2.82 -14.27 2.12
C VAL A 101 2.79 -15.71 2.64
N ALA A 102 2.45 -15.88 3.91
CA ALA A 102 2.17 -17.18 4.51
C ALA A 102 0.68 -17.55 4.39
N ALA A 103 0.36 -18.84 4.48
CA ALA A 103 -1.02 -19.30 4.60
C ALA A 103 -1.70 -18.72 5.86
N ALA A 104 -3.04 -18.62 5.81
CA ALA A 104 -3.86 -18.00 6.85
C ALA A 104 -3.89 -18.78 8.18
#